data_AF-Q6PD74-F1
#
_entry.id   AF-Q6PD74-F1
#
_cell.length_a   1.000
_cell.length_b   1.000
_cell.length_c   1.000
_cell.angle_alpha   90.00
_cell.angle_beta   90.00
_cell.angle_gamma   90.00
#
_symmetry.space_group_name_H-M   'P 1'
#
loop_
_entity.id
_entity.type
_entity.pdbx_description
1 polymer ?
#
loop_
_entity_poly.entity_id
_entity_poly.type
_entity_poly.pdbx_seq_one_letter_code
_entity_poly.pdbx_strand_id
1 'polypeptide(L)'
;MAAGVPCALVTSCSSVFSGDQLVQHILGTEDLIVEVTSNDAVRFYPWTIDNKYYSADINLCVVPNKFLVTAEIAESVQAFVVYFDSTQKSGLDSVSSWLPLAKAWLPEVMILVCDRVSEDGINRQKAQEWCIKHGFELVELSPEELPEEDDDFPESTGVKRIVQALNANVWSNVVMKNDRNQGFSLLNSLTGTNHSIGSADPCHPEQPHLPAADSTESLSDHRGGASNTTDAQVDSIVDPMLDLDIQELASLTTGGGDVENFERLFSKLKEMKDKAATLPHEQRKVHAEKVAKAFWMAIGGDRDEIEGLSSDEEH
;
A
#
# COMPACT_ATOMS: atom_id res chain seq x y z
N MET A 1 -10.89 -6.71 28.40
CA MET A 1 -10.37 -7.54 27.30
C MET A 1 -11.43 -8.52 26.84
N ALA A 2 -12.09 -8.24 25.72
CA ALA A 2 -12.73 -9.31 24.97
C ALA A 2 -11.62 -10.26 24.51
N ALA A 3 -11.71 -11.54 24.90
CA ALA A 3 -10.70 -12.53 24.56
C ALA A 3 -10.46 -12.54 23.04
N GLY A 4 -9.20 -12.43 22.63
CA GLY A 4 -8.80 -12.51 21.22
C GLY A 4 -8.79 -11.18 20.44
N VAL A 5 -9.04 -10.02 21.07
CA VAL A 5 -8.82 -8.72 20.41
C VAL A 5 -7.32 -8.43 20.37
N PRO A 6 -6.72 -8.17 19.18
CA PRO A 6 -5.30 -7.87 19.09
C PRO A 6 -4.97 -6.51 19.71
N CYS A 7 -3.73 -6.34 20.17
CA CYS A 7 -3.31 -5.10 20.80
C CYS A 7 -1.96 -4.59 20.28
N ALA A 8 -1.82 -3.25 20.28
CA ALA A 8 -0.53 -2.60 20.31
C ALA A 8 -0.11 -2.46 21.78
N LEU A 9 0.98 -3.08 22.20
CA LEU A 9 1.52 -2.88 23.54
C LEU A 9 2.24 -1.53 23.58
N VAL A 10 1.83 -0.67 24.50
CA VAL A 10 2.40 0.66 24.72
C VAL A 10 3.09 0.68 26.08
N THR A 11 4.34 1.11 26.14
CA THR A 11 5.05 1.31 27.41
C THR A 11 5.91 2.54 27.37
N SER A 12 6.25 3.08 28.54
CA SER A 12 7.17 4.20 28.66
C SER A 12 8.29 3.86 29.65
N CYS A 13 9.52 4.06 29.20
CA CYS A 13 10.74 4.00 29.99
C CYS A 13 11.15 5.39 30.53
N SER A 14 10.22 6.36 30.57
CA SER A 14 10.42 7.71 31.12
C SER A 14 9.66 7.90 32.44
N SER A 15 10.24 8.69 33.34
CA SER A 15 9.57 9.11 34.59
C SER A 15 8.65 10.32 34.41
N VAL A 16 8.78 11.06 33.30
CA VAL A 16 8.07 12.32 33.05
C VAL A 16 6.98 12.20 31.99
N PHE A 17 7.03 11.15 31.16
CA PHE A 17 6.07 10.89 30.11
C PHE A 17 5.53 9.47 30.24
N SER A 18 4.23 9.31 30.48
CA SER A 18 3.58 8.02 30.69
C SER A 18 3.12 7.37 29.39
N GLY A 19 2.91 6.05 29.42
CA GLY A 19 2.27 5.36 28.28
C GLY A 19 0.84 5.85 28.03
N ASP A 20 0.12 6.26 29.09
CA ASP A 20 -1.23 6.82 28.97
C ASP A 20 -1.22 8.15 28.19
N GLN A 21 -0.25 9.04 28.45
CA GLN A 21 -0.06 10.28 27.67
C GLN A 21 0.24 9.99 26.19
N LEU A 22 1.05 8.97 25.91
CA LEU A 22 1.29 8.55 24.53
C LEU A 22 -0.01 8.08 23.84
N VAL A 23 -0.83 7.32 24.55
CA VAL A 23 -2.13 6.87 24.03
C VAL A 23 -3.10 8.03 23.80
N GLN A 24 -3.15 8.99 24.73
CA GLN A 24 -3.94 10.22 24.56
C GLN A 24 -3.53 11.00 23.30
N HIS A 25 -2.22 11.10 23.04
CA HIS A 25 -1.72 11.68 21.80
C HIS A 25 -2.17 10.87 20.57
N ILE A 26 -2.00 9.54 20.58
CA ILE A 26 -2.38 8.65 19.45
C ILE A 26 -3.88 8.76 19.13
N LEU A 27 -4.73 8.78 20.15
CA LEU A 27 -6.19 8.82 19.99
C LEU A 27 -6.75 10.24 19.82
N GLY A 28 -5.94 11.27 20.06
CA GLY A 28 -6.31 12.68 19.90
C GLY A 28 -7.37 13.18 20.88
N THR A 29 -7.56 12.51 22.02
CA THR A 29 -8.55 12.89 23.04
C THR A 29 -8.09 12.52 24.45
N GLU A 30 -8.46 13.33 25.43
CA GLU A 30 -8.25 13.08 26.86
C GLU A 30 -9.39 12.24 27.47
N ASP A 31 -10.60 12.34 26.90
CA ASP A 31 -11.82 11.67 27.37
C ASP A 31 -11.88 10.21 26.87
N LEU A 32 -10.96 9.39 27.37
CA LEU A 32 -10.78 8.03 26.92
C LEU A 32 -11.61 7.02 27.72
N ILE A 33 -12.28 6.12 27.00
CA ILE A 33 -12.82 4.90 27.60
C ILE A 33 -11.65 3.98 27.88
N VAL A 34 -11.42 3.68 29.15
CA VAL A 34 -10.33 2.81 29.60
C VAL A 34 -10.91 1.58 30.28
N GLU A 35 -10.53 0.41 29.77
CA GLU A 35 -10.71 -0.85 30.48
C GLU A 35 -9.45 -1.14 31.27
N VAL A 36 -9.61 -1.57 32.51
CA VAL A 36 -8.50 -1.69 33.45
C VAL A 36 -8.47 -3.10 34.04
N THR A 37 -7.28 -3.67 34.22
CA THR A 37 -7.12 -4.92 34.96
C THR A 37 -7.56 -4.78 36.43
N SER A 38 -7.83 -5.92 37.09
CA SER A 38 -8.28 -5.94 38.50
C SER A 38 -7.34 -5.25 39.50
N ASN A 39 -6.07 -5.05 39.14
CA ASN A 39 -5.06 -4.37 39.94
C ASN A 39 -4.80 -2.90 39.54
N ASP A 40 -5.56 -2.34 38.61
CA ASP A 40 -5.40 -0.96 38.09
C ASP A 40 -4.03 -0.63 37.48
N ALA A 41 -3.29 -1.67 37.07
CA ALA A 41 -1.92 -1.51 36.59
C ALA A 41 -1.80 -1.52 35.06
N VAL A 42 -2.59 -2.35 34.38
CA VAL A 42 -2.61 -2.42 32.91
C VAL A 42 -3.91 -1.83 32.41
N ARG A 43 -3.79 -0.94 31.43
CA ARG A 43 -4.92 -0.19 30.85
C ARG A 43 -5.06 -0.52 29.38
N PHE A 44 -6.28 -0.76 28.97
CA PHE A 44 -6.64 -1.04 27.59
C PHE A 44 -7.53 0.10 27.10
N TYR A 45 -7.13 0.66 25.97
CA TYR A 45 -7.87 1.71 25.29
C TYR A 45 -8.39 1.12 23.99
N PRO A 46 -9.70 0.79 23.92
CA PRO A 46 -10.31 0.29 22.69
C PRO A 46 -10.16 1.33 21.58
N TRP A 47 -9.70 0.89 20.42
CA TRP A 47 -9.54 1.74 19.25
C TRP A 47 -9.96 0.99 17.99
N THR A 48 -10.89 1.55 17.24
CA THR A 48 -11.27 1.05 15.93
C THR A 48 -10.42 1.75 14.88
N ILE A 49 -9.57 0.98 14.21
CA ILE A 49 -8.96 1.40 12.95
C ILE A 49 -10.05 1.26 11.89
N ASP A 50 -10.34 2.35 11.19
CA ASP A 50 -11.27 2.36 10.06
C ASP A 50 -10.69 3.23 8.95
N ASN A 51 -9.98 2.61 8.01
CA ASN A 51 -9.30 3.31 6.91
C ASN A 51 -9.94 2.98 5.57
N LYS A 52 -9.34 3.40 4.45
CA LYS A 52 -9.89 3.17 3.10
C LYS A 52 -10.03 1.68 2.76
N TYR A 53 -9.15 0.83 3.29
CA TYR A 53 -8.99 -0.56 2.88
C TYR A 53 -9.68 -1.54 3.82
N TYR A 54 -9.69 -1.26 5.12
CA TYR A 54 -10.20 -2.18 6.12
C TYR A 54 -10.69 -1.47 7.39
N SER A 55 -11.42 -2.23 8.22
CA SER A 55 -11.67 -1.90 9.62
C SER A 55 -11.14 -3.01 10.54
N ALA A 56 -10.62 -2.64 11.71
CA ALA A 56 -10.15 -3.57 12.73
C ALA A 56 -10.33 -2.96 14.12
N ASP A 57 -10.91 -3.72 15.06
CA ASP A 57 -10.99 -3.32 16.46
C ASP A 57 -9.75 -3.82 17.20
N ILE A 58 -8.99 -2.91 17.80
CA ILE A 58 -7.77 -3.23 18.53
C ILE A 58 -7.80 -2.61 19.92
N ASN A 59 -6.85 -2.98 20.77
CA ASN A 59 -6.58 -2.27 22.01
C ASN A 59 -5.19 -1.62 21.98
N LEU A 60 -5.08 -0.37 22.42
CA LEU A 60 -3.80 0.16 22.87
C LEU A 60 -3.62 -0.27 24.33
N CYS A 61 -2.69 -1.19 24.59
CA CYS A 61 -2.48 -1.83 25.89
C CYS A 61 -1.29 -1.17 26.60
N VAL A 62 -1.56 -0.27 27.54
CA VAL A 62 -0.53 0.38 28.35
C VAL A 62 -0.08 -0.56 29.46
N VAL A 63 1.18 -0.97 29.37
CA VAL A 63 1.83 -1.84 30.37
C VAL A 63 3.01 -1.10 31.02
N PRO A 64 2.88 -0.60 32.26
CA PRO A 64 3.94 0.17 32.93
C PRO A 64 5.22 -0.63 33.21
N ASN A 65 5.10 -1.96 33.33
CA ASN A 65 6.23 -2.84 33.63
C ASN A 65 6.05 -4.21 32.99
N LYS A 66 7.10 -4.73 32.37
CA LYS A 66 7.12 -6.05 31.72
C LYS A 66 6.66 -7.23 32.59
N PHE A 67 6.77 -7.14 33.92
CA PHE A 67 6.27 -8.17 34.84
C PHE A 67 4.73 -8.23 34.92
N LEU A 68 4.04 -7.23 34.38
CA LEU A 68 2.58 -7.19 34.30
C LEU A 68 2.04 -7.81 33.01
N VAL A 69 2.90 -8.21 32.08
CA VAL A 69 2.48 -8.89 30.85
C VAL A 69 2.02 -10.31 31.19
N THR A 70 0.72 -10.54 31.11
CA THR A 70 0.11 -11.87 31.24
C THR A 70 0.26 -12.67 29.95
N ALA A 71 0.01 -13.99 30.01
CA ALA A 71 -0.02 -14.82 28.79
C ALA A 71 -1.06 -14.32 27.78
N GLU A 72 -2.24 -13.91 28.25
CA GLU A 72 -3.31 -13.35 27.42
C GLU A 72 -2.86 -12.06 26.71
N ILE A 73 -2.18 -11.16 27.42
CA ILE A 73 -1.62 -9.95 26.79
C ILE A 73 -0.57 -10.36 25.76
N ALA A 74 0.37 -11.24 26.12
CA ALA A 74 1.44 -11.68 25.23
C ALA A 74 0.94 -12.32 23.93
N GLU A 75 -0.15 -13.10 23.97
CA GLU A 75 -0.77 -13.73 22.80
C GLU A 75 -1.50 -12.71 21.90
N SER A 76 -1.89 -11.55 22.45
CA SER A 76 -2.60 -10.50 21.70
C SER A 76 -1.69 -9.44 21.07
N VAL A 77 -0.39 -9.38 21.43
CA VAL A 77 0.52 -8.33 20.94
C VAL A 77 0.81 -8.50 19.45
N GLN A 78 0.50 -7.48 18.64
CA GLN A 78 0.83 -7.44 17.20
C GLN A 78 1.63 -6.19 16.81
N ALA A 79 1.66 -5.18 17.67
CA ALA A 79 2.54 -4.01 17.55
C ALA A 79 3.15 -3.67 18.92
N PHE A 80 4.34 -3.09 18.92
CA PHE A 80 5.01 -2.66 20.14
C PHE A 80 5.52 -1.22 19.99
N VAL A 81 5.01 -0.33 20.85
CA VAL A 81 5.38 1.09 20.89
C VAL A 81 5.99 1.39 22.26
N VAL A 82 7.23 1.86 22.28
CA VAL A 82 7.96 2.14 23.52
C VAL A 82 8.54 3.54 23.52
N TYR A 83 8.11 4.34 24.48
CA TYR A 83 8.69 5.66 24.72
C TYR A 83 9.97 5.55 25.55
N PHE A 84 11.01 6.31 25.19
CA PHE A 84 12.21 6.47 26.01
C PHE A 84 12.57 7.95 26.16
N ASP A 85 13.20 8.26 27.29
CA ASP A 85 13.78 9.58 27.53
C ASP A 85 15.18 9.64 26.90
N SER A 86 15.28 10.38 25.80
CA SER A 86 16.55 10.58 25.06
C SER A 86 17.56 11.39 25.85
N THR A 87 17.15 12.20 26.84
CA THR A 87 18.07 12.99 27.67
C THR A 87 18.89 12.10 28.61
N GLN A 88 18.40 10.88 28.89
CA GLN A 88 19.06 9.90 29.74
C GLN A 88 19.97 8.99 28.92
N LYS A 89 21.27 8.97 29.24
CA LYS A 89 22.26 8.09 28.57
C LYS A 89 21.96 6.60 28.67
N SER A 90 21.15 6.20 29.67
CA SER A 90 20.65 4.84 29.90
C SER A 90 19.23 4.61 29.36
N GLY A 91 18.64 5.57 28.63
CA GLY A 91 17.27 5.46 28.12
C GLY A 91 17.04 4.19 27.31
N LEU A 92 17.98 3.84 26.43
CA LEU A 92 17.94 2.62 25.63
C LEU A 92 18.18 1.33 26.44
N ASP A 93 18.82 1.38 27.60
CA ASP A 93 19.05 0.20 28.44
C ASP A 93 17.72 -0.31 29.02
N SER A 94 16.87 0.62 29.45
CA SER A 94 15.52 0.34 29.96
C SER A 94 14.66 -0.32 28.88
N VAL A 95 14.71 0.22 27.65
CA VAL A 95 14.04 -0.36 26.47
C VAL A 95 14.60 -1.73 26.13
N SER A 96 15.94 -1.88 26.14
CA SER A 96 16.62 -3.14 25.83
C SER A 96 16.18 -4.29 26.74
N SER A 97 15.72 -3.97 27.94
CA SER A 97 15.19 -4.94 28.91
C SER A 97 13.85 -5.60 28.48
N TRP A 98 13.16 -5.04 27.46
CA TRP A 98 11.95 -5.57 26.84
C TRP A 98 12.23 -6.46 25.61
N LEU A 99 13.43 -6.40 25.04
CA LEU A 99 13.78 -7.14 23.81
C LEU A 99 13.54 -8.66 23.89
N PRO A 100 13.78 -9.37 25.02
CA PRO A 100 13.46 -10.79 25.10
C PRO A 100 11.97 -11.09 24.89
N LEU A 101 11.09 -10.18 25.34
CA LEU A 101 9.65 -10.31 25.17
C LEU A 101 9.22 -9.94 23.74
N ALA A 102 9.72 -8.81 23.22
CA ALA A 102 9.43 -8.39 21.84
C ALA A 102 9.82 -9.47 20.81
N LYS A 103 10.97 -10.14 21.02
CA LYS A 103 11.41 -11.28 20.18
C LYS A 103 10.50 -12.51 20.28
N ALA A 104 9.81 -12.70 21.41
CA ALA A 104 8.86 -13.80 21.57
C ALA A 104 7.52 -13.50 20.90
N TRP A 105 7.09 -12.23 20.90
CA TRP A 105 5.84 -11.79 20.28
C TRP A 105 5.94 -11.63 18.77
N LEU A 106 7.13 -11.29 18.24
CA LEU A 106 7.37 -10.99 16.82
C LEU A 106 6.36 -9.99 16.23
N PRO A 107 6.16 -8.81 16.86
CA PRO A 107 5.26 -7.79 16.32
C PRO A 107 5.82 -7.26 14.99
N GLU A 108 4.95 -7.07 13.99
CA GLU A 108 5.34 -6.54 12.68
C GLU A 108 5.69 -5.05 12.76
N VAL A 109 5.02 -4.31 13.65
CA VAL A 109 5.28 -2.90 13.91
C VAL A 109 6.00 -2.73 15.25
N MET A 110 7.23 -2.24 15.21
CA MET A 110 8.04 -1.90 16.39
C MET A 110 8.48 -0.44 16.30
N ILE A 111 8.06 0.40 17.25
CA ILE A 111 8.31 1.84 17.22
C ILE A 111 8.99 2.28 18.52
N LEU A 112 10.15 2.92 18.40
CA LEU A 112 10.86 3.59 19.47
C LEU A 112 10.51 5.08 19.41
N VAL A 113 9.87 5.58 20.47
CA VAL A 113 9.37 6.96 20.53
C VAL A 113 10.20 7.79 21.51
N CYS A 114 10.54 9.02 21.15
CA CYS A 114 11.02 10.04 22.10
C CYS A 114 10.41 11.39 21.74
N ASP A 115 10.49 12.40 22.62
CA ASP A 115 10.08 13.75 22.25
C ASP A 115 10.97 14.29 21.13
N ARG A 116 12.28 14.35 21.40
CA ARG A 116 13.34 14.70 20.45
C ARG A 116 14.61 13.96 20.84
N VAL A 117 15.47 13.63 19.89
CA VAL A 117 16.82 13.11 20.18
C VAL A 117 17.68 14.17 20.90
N SER A 118 18.56 13.75 21.80
CA SER A 118 19.32 14.68 22.66
C SER A 118 20.82 14.46 22.49
N GLU A 119 21.56 15.50 22.10
CA GLU A 119 23.02 15.46 21.98
C GLU A 119 23.72 15.18 23.32
N ASP A 120 23.14 15.64 24.44
CA ASP A 120 23.67 15.37 25.79
C ASP A 120 23.35 13.96 26.33
N GLY A 121 22.50 13.21 25.65
CA GLY A 121 21.97 11.92 26.08
C GLY A 121 22.16 10.83 25.02
N ILE A 122 21.07 10.44 24.37
CA ILE A 122 21.02 9.57 23.20
C ILE A 122 20.75 10.45 21.97
N ASN A 123 21.79 10.66 21.18
CA ASN A 123 21.69 11.40 19.93
C ASN A 123 21.02 10.57 18.82
N ARG A 124 20.73 11.23 17.69
CA ARG A 124 20.06 10.63 16.53
C ARG A 124 20.75 9.36 16.05
N GLN A 125 22.07 9.42 15.84
CA GLN A 125 22.86 8.30 15.34
C GLN A 125 22.73 7.07 16.25
N LYS A 126 22.94 7.23 17.56
CA LYS A 126 22.87 6.12 18.52
C LYS A 126 21.46 5.52 18.60
N ALA A 127 20.42 6.35 18.54
CA ALA A 127 19.04 5.87 18.51
C ALA A 127 18.74 5.09 17.22
N GLN A 128 19.15 5.60 16.06
CA GLN A 128 18.97 4.94 14.76
C GLN A 128 19.74 3.62 14.66
N GLU A 129 21.00 3.58 15.08
CA GLU A 129 21.79 2.33 15.11
C GLU A 129 21.13 1.28 15.99
N TRP A 130 20.60 1.68 17.15
CA TRP A 130 19.84 0.79 18.03
C TRP A 130 18.55 0.29 17.36
N CYS A 131 17.83 1.18 16.69
CA CYS A 131 16.60 0.87 15.96
C CYS A 131 16.85 -0.16 14.84
N ILE A 132 17.82 0.09 13.96
CA ILE A 132 18.21 -0.82 12.88
C ILE A 132 18.60 -2.19 13.43
N LYS A 133 19.40 -2.22 14.50
CA LYS A 133 19.87 -3.46 15.12
C LYS A 133 18.72 -4.32 15.68
N HIS A 134 17.64 -3.69 16.13
CA HIS A 134 16.53 -4.36 16.82
C HIS A 134 15.22 -4.38 16.04
N GLY A 135 15.20 -3.83 14.83
CA GLY A 135 14.02 -3.77 13.95
C GLY A 135 12.99 -2.72 14.35
N PHE A 136 13.38 -1.72 15.15
CA PHE A 136 12.48 -0.62 15.51
C PHE A 136 12.56 0.49 14.48
N GLU A 137 11.49 1.27 14.37
CA GLU A 137 11.48 2.58 13.73
C GLU A 137 11.61 3.67 14.80
N LEU A 138 12.50 4.65 14.58
CA LEU A 138 12.62 5.82 15.46
C LEU A 138 11.56 6.86 15.07
N VAL A 139 10.72 7.28 16.02
CA VAL A 139 9.77 8.39 15.83
C VAL A 139 9.98 9.43 16.92
N GLU A 140 10.34 10.64 16.49
CA GLU A 140 10.38 11.83 17.36
C GLU A 140 9.00 12.49 17.35
N LEU A 141 8.43 12.76 18.53
CA LEU A 141 7.15 13.47 18.67
C LEU A 141 7.25 14.92 18.20
N SER A 142 8.42 15.54 18.43
CA SER A 142 8.71 16.95 18.18
C SER A 142 10.13 17.10 17.58
N PRO A 143 10.39 16.58 16.35
CA PRO A 143 11.73 16.63 15.74
C PRO A 143 12.21 18.08 15.52
N GLU A 144 13.53 18.27 15.48
CA GLU A 144 14.14 19.58 15.19
C GLU A 144 14.00 19.98 13.73
N GLU A 145 14.34 19.03 12.88
CA GLU A 145 14.31 19.14 11.44
C GLU A 145 12.98 18.53 10.98
N LEU A 146 12.12 19.38 10.43
CA LEU A 146 10.91 18.91 9.76
C LEU A 146 11.27 18.51 8.32
N PRO A 147 10.59 17.50 7.76
CA PRO A 147 10.70 17.17 6.34
C PRO A 147 10.46 18.41 5.47
N GLU A 148 11.18 18.51 4.35
CA GLU A 148 11.05 19.63 3.43
C GLU A 148 9.62 19.69 2.86
N GLU A 149 8.97 20.84 2.95
CA GLU A 149 7.58 21.01 2.49
C GLU A 149 7.44 20.89 0.96
N ASP A 150 8.54 21.13 0.24
CA ASP A 150 8.62 21.08 -1.23
C ASP A 150 8.98 19.67 -1.76
N ASP A 151 9.18 18.68 -0.88
CA ASP A 151 9.33 17.29 -1.28
C ASP A 151 7.98 16.76 -1.81
N ASP A 152 7.99 16.05 -2.94
CA ASP A 152 6.79 15.44 -3.52
C ASP A 152 6.20 14.37 -2.58
N PHE A 153 7.02 13.78 -1.71
CA PHE A 153 6.64 12.74 -0.76
C PHE A 153 7.17 13.02 0.65
N PRO A 154 6.69 14.08 1.31
CA PRO A 154 7.24 14.49 2.60
C PRO A 154 7.01 13.38 3.63
N GLU A 155 8.09 12.99 4.31
CA GLU A 155 8.02 12.02 5.40
C GLU A 155 7.03 12.50 6.48
N SER A 156 6.33 11.58 7.13
CA SER A 156 5.51 11.93 8.30
C SER A 156 6.34 11.79 9.57
N THR A 157 6.15 12.72 10.49
CA THR A 157 6.80 12.70 11.81
C THR A 157 5.77 12.71 12.94
N GLY A 158 6.24 12.54 14.17
CA GLY A 158 5.44 12.60 15.38
C GLY A 158 4.30 11.59 15.45
N VAL A 159 3.23 11.97 16.15
CA VAL A 159 2.07 11.12 16.39
C VAL A 159 1.42 10.66 15.09
N LYS A 160 1.42 11.51 14.06
CA LYS A 160 0.90 11.17 12.71
C LYS A 160 1.60 9.94 12.16
N ARG A 161 2.94 9.85 12.30
CA ARG A 161 3.71 8.69 11.84
C ARG A 161 3.36 7.42 12.61
N ILE A 162 3.19 7.51 13.94
CA ILE A 162 2.78 6.38 14.78
C ILE A 162 1.41 5.85 14.33
N VAL A 163 0.43 6.75 14.17
CA VAL A 163 -0.93 6.40 13.73
C VAL A 163 -0.91 5.75 12.34
N GLN A 164 -0.10 6.26 11.41
CA GLN A 164 0.06 5.67 10.08
C GLN A 164 0.66 4.26 10.14
N ALA A 165 1.71 4.04 10.93
CA ALA A 165 2.31 2.72 11.09
C ALA A 165 1.30 1.70 11.68
N LEU A 166 0.50 2.11 12.68
CA LEU A 166 -0.54 1.26 13.25
C LEU A 166 -1.69 1.00 12.26
N ASN A 167 -2.06 1.98 11.42
CA ASN A 167 -3.04 1.81 10.34
C ASN A 167 -2.52 0.93 9.19
N ALA A 168 -1.21 0.85 8.99
CA ALA A 168 -0.59 0.03 7.95
C ALA A 168 -0.39 -1.43 8.39
N ASN A 169 -0.46 -1.71 9.69
CA ASN A 169 -0.33 -3.06 10.23
C ASN A 169 -1.48 -3.97 9.77
N VAL A 170 -1.19 -5.25 9.52
CA VAL A 170 -2.21 -6.26 9.19
C VAL A 170 -2.70 -6.92 10.48
N TRP A 171 -3.77 -6.37 11.06
CA TRP A 171 -4.35 -6.89 12.29
C TRP A 171 -5.04 -8.23 12.08
N SER A 172 -4.91 -9.18 13.01
CA SER A 172 -5.48 -10.54 12.86
C SER A 172 -6.99 -10.60 12.68
N ASN A 173 -7.71 -9.56 13.10
CA ASN A 173 -9.16 -9.43 13.00
C ASN A 173 -9.60 -8.43 11.91
N VAL A 174 -8.71 -8.13 10.96
CA VAL A 174 -8.98 -7.19 9.87
C VAL A 174 -10.21 -7.60 9.06
N VAL A 175 -11.11 -6.65 8.84
CA VAL A 175 -12.29 -6.78 7.97
C VAL A 175 -12.09 -5.88 6.76
N MET A 176 -11.74 -6.48 5.62
CA MET A 176 -11.56 -5.74 4.37
C MET A 176 -12.87 -5.08 3.93
N LYS A 177 -12.79 -3.80 3.56
CA LYS A 177 -13.89 -3.10 2.91
C LYS A 177 -13.97 -3.61 1.49
N ASN A 178 -15.00 -4.40 1.17
CA ASN A 178 -15.28 -4.75 -0.23
C ASN A 178 -15.64 -3.46 -0.98
N ASP A 179 -14.92 -3.16 -2.06
CA ASP A 179 -15.29 -2.13 -3.03
C ASP A 179 -16.61 -2.53 -3.71
N ARG A 180 -17.71 -2.28 -3.01
CA ARG A 180 -19.04 -2.15 -3.60
C ARG A 180 -19.18 -0.70 -4.05
N ASN A 181 -18.87 -0.49 -5.34
CA ASN A 181 -19.43 0.56 -6.21
C ASN A 181 -18.70 1.91 -6.40
N GLN A 182 -17.36 2.02 -6.33
CA GLN A 182 -16.67 3.23 -6.83
C GLN A 182 -15.32 2.91 -7.52
N GLY A 183 -15.37 2.58 -8.82
CA GLY A 183 -14.19 2.36 -9.69
C GLY A 183 -13.88 0.87 -9.88
N PHE A 184 -14.49 0.15 -10.83
CA PHE A 184 -14.32 0.24 -12.29
C PHE A 184 -15.66 0.15 -13.06
N SER A 185 -16.69 0.90 -12.66
CA SER A 185 -17.98 0.92 -13.39
C SER A 185 -17.95 1.76 -14.68
N LEU A 186 -16.78 2.09 -15.24
CA LEU A 186 -16.68 2.75 -16.54
C LEU A 186 -16.94 1.80 -17.72
N LEU A 187 -16.88 0.48 -17.53
CA LEU A 187 -17.14 -0.47 -18.64
C LEU A 187 -18.63 -0.86 -18.78
N ASN A 188 -19.42 -0.80 -17.71
CA ASN A 188 -20.86 -1.12 -17.77
C ASN A 188 -21.70 -0.04 -18.47
N SER A 189 -21.15 1.15 -18.70
CA SER A 189 -21.81 2.23 -19.45
C SER A 189 -21.27 2.40 -20.89
N LEU A 190 -20.25 1.61 -21.28
CA LEU A 190 -19.66 1.64 -22.62
C LEU A 190 -20.02 0.41 -23.46
N THR A 191 -20.48 -0.68 -22.83
CA THR A 191 -21.17 -1.75 -23.55
C THR A 191 -22.63 -1.37 -23.78
N GLY A 192 -22.89 -0.69 -24.90
CA GLY A 192 -24.22 -0.38 -25.42
C GLY A 192 -25.01 -1.61 -25.90
N THR A 193 -25.08 -2.66 -25.08
CA THR A 193 -25.88 -3.85 -25.36
C THR A 193 -27.35 -3.58 -25.03
N ASN A 194 -28.01 -2.92 -25.98
CA ASN A 194 -29.44 -3.01 -26.19
C ASN A 194 -29.85 -4.47 -26.38
N HIS A 195 -30.22 -5.16 -25.30
CA HIS A 195 -31.02 -6.37 -25.39
C HIS A 195 -32.38 -6.13 -24.75
N SER A 196 -33.31 -5.76 -25.63
CA SER A 196 -34.75 -5.83 -25.43
C SER A 196 -35.15 -7.23 -24.96
N ILE A 197 -35.58 -7.32 -23.70
CA ILE A 197 -36.40 -8.43 -23.21
C ILE A 197 -37.78 -7.84 -22.93
N GLY A 198 -38.73 -8.17 -23.80
CA GLY A 198 -40.12 -7.79 -23.68
C GLY A 198 -40.79 -8.51 -22.51
N SER A 199 -41.62 -7.76 -21.79
CA SER A 199 -42.77 -8.29 -21.05
C SER A 199 -43.84 -7.21 -20.95
N ALA A 200 -45.06 -7.64 -21.20
CA ALA A 200 -46.30 -6.88 -21.38
C ALA A 200 -46.71 -6.02 -20.16
N ASP A 201 -47.21 -4.79 -20.38
CA ASP A 201 -48.64 -4.45 -20.42
C ASP A 201 -48.85 -2.93 -20.70
N PRO A 202 -50.01 -2.49 -21.24
CA PRO A 202 -50.17 -1.21 -21.94
C PRO A 202 -50.93 -0.13 -21.14
N CYS A 203 -50.60 1.15 -21.40
CA CYS A 203 -51.40 2.40 -21.27
C CYS A 203 -50.40 3.58 -21.18
N HIS A 204 -50.43 4.71 -21.87
CA HIS A 204 -51.42 5.49 -22.61
C HIS A 204 -50.65 6.37 -23.65
N PRO A 205 -51.25 6.79 -24.77
CA PRO A 205 -50.59 7.61 -25.78
C PRO A 205 -50.90 9.11 -25.61
N GLU A 206 -49.91 9.98 -25.83
CA GLU A 206 -50.11 11.36 -26.32
C GLU A 206 -48.78 11.96 -26.81
N GLN A 207 -48.51 11.76 -28.11
CA GLN A 207 -47.76 12.68 -28.99
C GLN A 207 -48.65 13.93 -29.24
N PRO A 208 -48.21 15.07 -29.86
CA PRO A 208 -47.39 15.09 -31.08
C PRO A 208 -46.55 16.38 -31.41
N HIS A 209 -45.71 16.23 -32.45
CA HIS A 209 -45.35 17.22 -33.50
C HIS A 209 -43.88 17.73 -33.65
N LEU A 210 -43.23 17.11 -34.65
CA LEU A 210 -42.16 17.49 -35.61
C LEU A 210 -42.46 18.79 -36.41
N PRO A 211 -41.72 19.27 -37.47
CA PRO A 211 -40.58 18.71 -38.26
C PRO A 211 -39.41 19.72 -38.55
N ALA A 212 -38.18 19.36 -38.95
CA ALA A 212 -37.62 18.72 -40.16
C ALA A 212 -37.56 19.61 -41.44
N ALA A 213 -36.33 19.93 -41.87
CA ALA A 213 -35.82 20.28 -43.22
C ALA A 213 -34.32 20.64 -43.06
N ASP A 214 -33.34 20.34 -43.90
CA ASP A 214 -33.30 19.71 -45.21
C ASP A 214 -31.86 19.20 -45.48
N SER A 215 -31.74 17.97 -45.96
CA SER A 215 -30.87 17.49 -47.04
C SER A 215 -29.67 18.34 -47.51
N THR A 216 -28.49 17.73 -47.68
CA THR A 216 -27.97 17.24 -49.00
C THR A 216 -26.45 17.00 -48.95
N GLU A 217 -26.05 15.81 -49.42
CA GLU A 217 -24.68 15.32 -49.66
C GLU A 217 -23.92 16.12 -50.74
N SER A 218 -22.59 16.15 -50.65
CA SER A 218 -21.72 15.94 -51.83
C SER A 218 -20.26 15.72 -51.42
N LEU A 219 -19.76 14.52 -51.73
CA LEU A 219 -18.37 14.11 -51.83
C LEU A 219 -17.60 14.91 -52.88
N SER A 220 -16.34 15.23 -52.61
CA SER A 220 -15.31 15.36 -53.65
C SER A 220 -13.90 15.20 -53.08
N ASP A 221 -13.23 14.16 -53.57
CA ASP A 221 -11.80 13.88 -53.51
C ASP A 221 -10.93 15.06 -53.99
N HIS A 222 -9.71 15.20 -53.44
CA HIS A 222 -8.46 15.23 -54.23
C HIS A 222 -7.20 15.47 -53.38
N ARG A 223 -6.45 14.37 -53.18
CA ARG A 223 -5.06 14.14 -53.64
C ARG A 223 -3.93 15.14 -53.30
N GLY A 224 -2.89 14.57 -52.66
CA GLY A 224 -1.46 14.91 -52.85
C GLY A 224 -0.83 15.56 -51.61
N GLY A 225 0.30 15.13 -51.05
CA GLY A 225 1.32 14.17 -51.46
C GLY A 225 2.66 14.60 -50.85
N ALA A 226 3.47 13.60 -50.47
CA ALA A 226 4.93 13.62 -50.30
C ALA A 226 5.57 14.01 -48.93
N SER A 227 6.21 12.97 -48.37
CA SER A 227 7.57 12.94 -47.82
C SER A 227 7.81 13.43 -46.38
N ASN A 228 8.14 12.50 -45.48
CA ASN A 228 9.55 12.24 -45.14
C ASN A 228 9.75 10.84 -44.54
N THR A 229 10.81 10.23 -45.04
CA THR A 229 11.31 8.88 -44.82
C THR A 229 12.38 8.88 -43.74
N THR A 230 12.23 8.05 -42.71
CA THR A 230 13.28 7.39 -41.90
C THR A 230 12.56 6.43 -40.94
N ASP A 231 13.22 5.36 -40.49
CA ASP A 231 12.80 4.42 -39.42
C ASP A 231 12.16 3.08 -39.81
N ALA A 232 12.18 2.70 -41.09
CA ALA A 232 11.68 1.38 -41.53
C ALA A 232 12.75 0.26 -41.60
N GLN A 233 13.85 0.32 -40.83
CA GLN A 233 15.00 -0.57 -41.09
C GLN A 233 15.73 -1.17 -39.86
N VAL A 234 15.04 -1.48 -38.75
CA VAL A 234 15.64 -2.19 -37.59
C VAL A 234 14.91 -3.48 -37.18
N ASP A 235 13.68 -3.75 -37.63
CA ASP A 235 12.83 -4.81 -37.06
C ASP A 235 13.03 -6.26 -37.57
N SER A 236 14.21 -6.61 -38.10
CA SER A 236 14.45 -7.93 -38.73
C SER A 236 15.22 -8.95 -37.86
N ILE A 237 15.26 -8.78 -36.53
CA ILE A 237 15.90 -9.73 -35.59
C ILE A 237 14.96 -10.03 -34.43
N VAL A 238 13.73 -10.46 -34.73
CA VAL A 238 12.75 -10.86 -33.72
C VAL A 238 12.77 -12.39 -33.64
N ASP A 239 13.14 -12.91 -32.46
CA ASP A 239 13.04 -14.34 -32.16
C ASP A 239 11.58 -14.79 -32.35
N PRO A 240 11.26 -15.69 -33.30
CA PRO A 240 9.90 -16.18 -33.53
C PRO A 240 9.27 -16.80 -32.29
N MET A 241 10.10 -17.25 -31.33
CA MET A 241 9.64 -17.80 -30.06
C MET A 241 9.15 -16.72 -29.09
N LEU A 242 9.69 -15.50 -29.16
CA LEU A 242 9.30 -14.39 -28.28
C LEU A 242 7.88 -13.91 -28.61
N ASP A 243 7.55 -13.78 -29.89
CA ASP A 243 6.20 -13.36 -30.31
C ASP A 243 5.14 -14.39 -29.90
N LEU A 244 5.48 -15.69 -29.93
CA LEU A 244 4.59 -16.75 -29.45
C LEU A 244 4.38 -16.67 -27.93
N ASP A 245 5.45 -16.43 -27.16
CA ASP A 245 5.38 -16.26 -25.71
C ASP A 245 4.56 -15.01 -25.32
N ILE A 246 4.69 -13.91 -26.07
CA ILE A 246 3.90 -12.68 -25.87
C ILE A 246 2.42 -12.93 -26.17
N GLN A 247 2.11 -13.66 -27.24
CA GLN A 247 0.74 -14.04 -27.56
C GLN A 247 0.13 -14.93 -26.47
N GLU A 248 0.93 -15.80 -25.84
CA GLU A 248 0.51 -16.62 -24.70
C GLU A 248 0.15 -15.74 -23.50
N LEU A 249 0.97 -14.73 -23.15
CA LEU A 249 0.66 -13.78 -22.07
C LEU A 249 -0.69 -13.09 -22.27
N ALA A 250 -0.98 -12.63 -23.48
CA ALA A 250 -2.26 -12.00 -23.81
C ALA A 250 -3.44 -12.99 -23.73
N SER A 251 -3.22 -14.26 -24.06
CA SER A 251 -4.26 -15.29 -23.97
C SER A 251 -4.64 -15.63 -22.53
N LEU A 252 -3.68 -15.55 -21.60
CA LEU A 252 -3.89 -15.89 -20.19
C LEU A 252 -4.78 -14.88 -19.46
N THR A 253 -4.94 -13.66 -19.99
CA THR A 253 -5.66 -12.57 -19.31
C THR A 253 -7.01 -12.24 -19.97
N THR A 254 -7.30 -12.85 -21.12
CA THR A 254 -8.61 -12.74 -21.80
C THR A 254 -9.63 -13.76 -21.28
N GLY A 255 -9.18 -14.82 -20.60
CA GLY A 255 -10.04 -15.74 -19.84
C GLY A 255 -10.27 -15.21 -18.43
N GLY A 256 -11.55 -14.98 -18.07
CA GLY A 256 -11.95 -14.34 -16.80
C GLY A 256 -11.18 -14.83 -15.57
N GLY A 257 -10.91 -13.90 -14.64
CA GLY A 257 -9.93 -13.92 -13.54
C GLY A 257 -9.79 -15.20 -12.70
N ASP A 258 -9.32 -16.26 -13.35
CA ASP A 258 -8.97 -17.54 -12.75
C ASP A 258 -7.59 -17.45 -12.11
N VAL A 259 -7.46 -17.94 -10.87
CA VAL A 259 -6.19 -18.00 -10.13
C VAL A 259 -5.17 -18.84 -10.90
N GLU A 260 -5.61 -19.88 -11.62
CA GLU A 260 -4.72 -20.70 -12.45
C GLU A 260 -4.08 -19.91 -13.61
N ASN A 261 -4.83 -18.98 -14.20
CA ASN A 261 -4.32 -18.13 -15.28
C ASN A 261 -3.26 -17.13 -14.75
N PHE A 262 -3.47 -16.62 -13.54
CA PHE A 262 -2.50 -15.75 -12.87
C PHE A 262 -1.20 -16.48 -12.52
N GLU A 263 -1.27 -17.70 -11.97
CA GLU A 263 -0.05 -18.50 -11.71
C GLU A 263 0.72 -18.84 -13.00
N ARG A 264 0.00 -19.13 -14.10
CA ARG A 264 0.62 -19.33 -15.41
C ARG A 264 1.29 -18.07 -15.93
N LEU A 265 0.72 -16.89 -15.72
CA LEU A 265 1.32 -15.61 -16.12
C LEU A 265 2.70 -15.42 -15.48
N PHE A 266 2.83 -15.66 -14.17
CA PHE A 266 4.11 -15.55 -13.46
C PHE A 266 5.10 -16.65 -13.83
N SER A 267 4.60 -17.87 -14.09
CA SER A 267 5.43 -18.97 -14.59
C SER A 267 6.01 -18.63 -15.96
N LYS A 268 5.22 -18.01 -16.84
CA LYS A 268 5.65 -17.57 -18.16
C LYS A 268 6.63 -16.40 -18.10
N LEU A 269 6.40 -15.42 -17.22
CA LEU A 269 7.35 -14.33 -16.97
C LEU A 269 8.72 -14.86 -16.53
N LYS A 270 8.72 -15.87 -15.64
CA LYS A 270 9.96 -16.53 -15.21
C LYS A 270 10.68 -17.20 -16.39
N GLU A 271 9.97 -17.91 -17.25
CA GLU A 271 10.53 -18.53 -18.46
C GLU A 271 11.18 -17.49 -19.37
N MET A 272 10.48 -16.37 -19.65
CA MET A 272 11.00 -15.30 -20.49
C MET A 272 12.23 -14.61 -19.85
N LYS A 273 12.25 -14.46 -18.52
CA LYS A 273 13.43 -13.95 -17.80
C LYS A 273 14.64 -14.88 -17.96
N ASP A 274 14.43 -16.18 -17.84
CA ASP A 274 15.50 -17.18 -17.99
C ASP A 274 16.03 -17.20 -19.45
N LYS A 275 15.15 -17.04 -20.45
CA LYS A 275 15.54 -16.85 -21.86
C LYS A 275 16.37 -15.58 -22.05
N ALA A 276 15.96 -14.46 -21.46
CA ALA A 276 16.70 -13.20 -21.54
C ALA A 276 18.13 -13.34 -21.00
N ALA A 277 18.36 -14.13 -19.96
CA ALA A 277 19.70 -14.35 -19.40
C ALA A 277 20.70 -14.99 -20.39
N THR A 278 20.19 -15.63 -21.45
CA THR A 278 21.01 -16.27 -22.51
C THR A 278 21.33 -15.36 -23.69
N LEU A 279 20.71 -14.17 -23.76
CA LEU A 279 20.85 -13.25 -24.90
C LEU A 279 22.04 -12.27 -24.73
N PRO A 280 22.68 -11.82 -25.84
CA PRO A 280 23.62 -10.70 -25.84
C PRO A 280 23.02 -9.41 -25.26
N HIS A 281 23.86 -8.50 -24.74
CA HIS A 281 23.40 -7.25 -24.08
C HIS A 281 22.37 -6.44 -24.89
N GLU A 282 22.65 -6.21 -26.17
CA GLU A 282 21.76 -5.46 -27.06
C GLU A 282 20.39 -6.13 -27.24
N GLN A 283 20.38 -7.45 -27.42
CA GLN A 283 19.14 -8.23 -27.57
C GLN A 283 18.40 -8.37 -26.23
N ARG A 284 19.10 -8.35 -25.09
CA ARG A 284 18.48 -8.34 -23.76
C ARG A 284 17.65 -7.10 -23.52
N LYS A 285 18.11 -5.93 -23.99
CA LYS A 285 17.40 -4.65 -23.86
C LYS A 285 16.05 -4.72 -24.60
N VAL A 286 16.08 -5.11 -25.88
CA VAL A 286 14.88 -5.26 -26.72
C VAL A 286 13.94 -6.35 -26.20
N HIS A 287 14.49 -7.49 -25.78
CA HIS A 287 13.69 -8.58 -25.18
C HIS A 287 13.00 -8.12 -23.89
N ALA A 288 13.73 -7.45 -22.99
CA ALA A 288 13.17 -6.94 -21.74
C ALA A 288 12.07 -5.91 -21.98
N GLU A 289 12.26 -5.00 -22.94
CA GLU A 289 11.24 -4.01 -23.32
C GLU A 289 9.95 -4.70 -23.80
N LYS A 290 10.06 -5.67 -24.72
CA LYS A 290 8.91 -6.41 -25.24
C LYS A 290 8.19 -7.21 -24.14
N VAL A 291 8.94 -7.89 -23.27
CA VAL A 291 8.39 -8.63 -22.13
C VAL A 291 7.67 -7.69 -21.17
N ALA A 292 8.28 -6.56 -20.83
CA ALA A 292 7.71 -5.59 -19.90
C ALA A 292 6.41 -5.00 -20.44
N LYS A 293 6.39 -4.56 -21.71
CA LYS A 293 5.18 -4.05 -22.38
C LYS A 293 4.07 -5.11 -22.42
N ALA A 294 4.41 -6.34 -22.82
CA ALA A 294 3.45 -7.43 -22.86
C ALA A 294 2.87 -7.77 -21.48
N PHE A 295 3.72 -7.81 -20.45
CA PHE A 295 3.29 -8.11 -19.08
C PHE A 295 2.42 -6.98 -18.50
N TRP A 296 2.78 -5.72 -18.75
CA TRP A 296 1.98 -4.55 -18.37
C TRP A 296 0.58 -4.61 -18.95
N MET A 297 0.49 -4.86 -20.26
CA MET A 297 -0.80 -5.02 -20.94
C MET A 297 -1.58 -6.24 -20.40
N ALA A 298 -0.89 -7.33 -20.06
CA ALA A 298 -1.51 -8.53 -19.52
C ALA A 298 -2.20 -8.26 -18.17
N ILE A 299 -1.58 -7.49 -17.27
CA ILE A 299 -2.15 -7.16 -15.95
C ILE A 299 -3.21 -6.04 -15.99
N GLY A 300 -3.57 -5.55 -17.18
CA GLY A 300 -4.60 -4.53 -17.38
C GLY A 300 -4.07 -3.10 -17.45
N GLY A 301 -2.75 -2.91 -17.62
CA GLY A 301 -2.16 -1.62 -17.89
C GLY A 301 -2.54 -1.08 -19.27
N ASP A 302 -2.69 0.24 -19.37
CA ASP A 302 -3.10 0.87 -20.62
C ASP A 302 -1.91 1.00 -21.58
N ARG A 303 -2.19 0.94 -22.88
CA ARG A 303 -1.17 1.12 -23.91
C ARG A 303 -0.63 2.56 -23.89
N ASP A 304 -1.48 3.53 -23.56
CA ASP A 304 -1.10 4.94 -23.47
C ASP A 304 -0.05 5.20 -22.38
N GLU A 305 0.04 4.35 -21.35
CA GLU A 305 1.03 4.48 -20.28
C GLU A 305 2.45 4.04 -20.69
N ILE A 306 2.57 3.30 -21.80
CA ILE A 306 3.83 2.75 -22.31
C ILE A 306 4.22 3.29 -23.69
N GLU A 307 3.36 4.09 -24.33
CA GLU A 307 3.65 4.81 -25.56
C GLU A 307 4.57 6.01 -25.26
N GLY A 308 5.85 5.88 -25.63
CA GLY A 308 6.88 6.91 -25.40
C GLY A 308 8.05 6.46 -24.52
N LEU A 309 7.95 5.29 -23.87
CA LEU A 309 9.02 4.73 -23.05
C LEU A 309 10.09 3.95 -23.87
N SER A 310 10.23 4.22 -25.17
CA SER A 310 11.23 3.51 -25.98
C SER A 310 12.63 3.94 -25.58
N SER A 311 13.54 2.97 -25.56
CA SER A 311 14.90 3.16 -25.06
C SER A 311 15.87 3.89 -26.01
N ASP A 312 15.32 4.69 -26.93
CA ASP A 312 16.06 5.42 -27.97
C ASP A 312 16.55 6.80 -27.50
N GLU A 313 16.33 7.15 -26.23
CA GLU A 313 16.99 8.31 -25.60
C GLU A 313 18.34 7.89 -25.00
N GLU A 314 19.34 7.70 -25.87
CA GLU A 314 20.76 7.66 -25.50
C GLU A 314 21.49 8.90 -26.06
N HIS A 315 21.83 9.82 -25.15
CA HIS A 315 22.94 10.76 -25.28
C HIS A 315 23.91 10.55 -24.11
#